data_AF-A0A1C4YJM6-F1
#
_entry.id   AF-A0A1C4YJM6-F1
#
_cell.length_a   1.000
_cell.length_b   1.000
_cell.length_c   1.000
_cell.angle_alpha   90.00
_cell.angle_beta   90.00
_cell.angle_gamma   90.00
#
_symmetry.space_group_name_H-M   'P 1'
#
loop_
_entity.id
_entity.type
_entity.pdbx_description
1 polymer ?
#
loop_
_entity_poly.entity_id
_entity_poly.type
_entity_poly.pdbx_seq_one_letter_code
_entity_poly.pdbx_strand_id
1 'polypeptide(L)' 'MTLSGPHSVRSMVRRLYGSAELQERLQVSRARVVQITSRPDFPEPFDRLAGGAVWLVEDVEAWITEHRPHQARDADPDAR' A
#
# COMPACT_ATOMS: atom_id res chain seq x y z
N MET A 1 -11.04 6.59 25.65
CA MET A 1 -11.25 7.41 24.44
C MET A 1 -10.29 6.90 23.37
N THR A 2 -10.74 5.99 22.52
CA THR A 2 -10.12 5.73 21.21
C THR A 2 -11.24 5.22 20.31
N LEU A 3 -11.69 6.08 19.40
CA LEU A 3 -12.77 5.82 18.45
C LEU A 3 -12.21 4.94 17.31
N SER A 4 -12.32 3.62 17.43
CA SER A 4 -12.18 2.73 16.27
C SER A 4 -13.57 2.63 15.62
N GLY A 5 -13.85 3.55 14.71
CA GLY A 5 -15.11 3.58 13.97
C GLY A 5 -15.20 2.39 13.00
N PRO A 6 -16.38 1.79 12.80
CA PRO A 6 -16.54 0.72 11.83
C PRO A 6 -16.32 1.30 10.42
N HIS A 7 -15.23 0.91 9.75
CA HIS A 7 -15.05 1.18 8.34
C HIS A 7 -16.22 0.54 7.57
N SER A 8 -17.17 1.36 7.17
CA SER A 8 -18.33 0.96 6.40
C SER A 8 -17.88 0.25 5.12
N VAL A 9 -18.14 -1.05 5.08
CA VAL A 9 -17.84 -1.94 3.96
C VAL A 9 -18.83 -1.68 2.82
N ARG A 10 -18.67 -0.54 2.13
CA ARG A 10 -19.20 -0.41 0.78
C ARG A 10 -18.41 -1.35 -0.12
N SER A 11 -19.04 -2.49 -0.44
CA SER A 11 -18.72 -3.38 -1.54
C SER A 11 -18.68 -2.61 -2.84
N MET A 12 -17.48 -2.17 -3.23
CA MET A 12 -17.04 -1.98 -4.61
C MET A 12 -15.67 -2.64 -4.64
N VAL A 13 -15.38 -3.49 -5.62
CA VAL A 13 -14.16 -4.31 -5.72
C VAL A 13 -12.92 -3.51 -5.28
N ARG A 14 -12.52 -3.64 -4.01
CA ARG A 14 -11.38 -2.91 -3.46
C ARG A 14 -10.15 -3.71 -3.80
N ARG A 15 -9.29 -3.15 -4.65
CA ARG A 15 -7.99 -3.75 -4.91
C ARG A 15 -7.15 -3.56 -3.65
N LEU A 16 -6.58 -4.65 -3.17
CA LEU A 16 -5.71 -4.68 -2.00
C LEU A 16 -4.29 -4.99 -2.48
N TYR A 17 -3.31 -4.37 -1.84
CA TYR A 17 -1.93 -4.78 -1.94
C TYR A 17 -1.56 -5.65 -0.76
N GLY A 18 -1.10 -6.86 -1.05
CA GLY A 18 -0.32 -7.65 -0.10
C GLY A 18 1.15 -7.22 -0.08
N SER A 19 1.91 -7.86 0.80
CA SER A 19 3.36 -7.67 0.88
C SER A 19 4.10 -8.02 -0.43
N ALA A 20 3.58 -8.96 -1.22
CA ALA A 20 4.13 -9.32 -2.53
C ALA A 20 3.87 -8.21 -3.56
N GLU A 21 2.63 -7.79 -3.73
CA GLU A 21 2.30 -6.69 -4.65
C GLU A 21 3.02 -5.38 -4.29
N LEU A 22 3.22 -5.07 -3.01
CA LEU A 22 4.01 -3.91 -2.60
C LEU A 22 5.47 -3.98 -3.08
N GLN A 23 6.08 -5.17 -3.09
CA GLN A 23 7.45 -5.34 -3.59
C GLN A 23 7.52 -5.05 -5.08
N GLU A 24 6.59 -5.61 -5.85
CA GLU A 24 6.52 -5.41 -7.30
C GLU A 24 6.24 -3.95 -7.62
N ARG A 25 5.27 -3.34 -6.92
CA ARG A 25 4.85 -1.96 -7.18
C ARG A 25 5.91 -0.92 -6.80
N LEU A 26 6.58 -1.13 -5.67
CA LEU A 26 7.65 -0.23 -5.21
C LEU A 26 9.01 -0.60 -5.81
N GLN A 27 9.12 -1.73 -6.52
CA GLN A 27 10.36 -2.32 -7.03
C GLN A 27 11.45 -2.41 -5.92
N VAL A 28 11.05 -2.87 -4.74
CA VAL A 28 11.96 -3.02 -3.59
C VAL A 28 11.92 -4.42 -3.01
N SER A 29 13.02 -4.83 -2.39
CA SER A 29 13.11 -6.14 -1.72
C SER A 29 12.14 -6.27 -0.53
N ARG A 30 11.76 -7.51 -0.18
CA ARG A 30 10.93 -7.82 1.02
C ARG A 30 11.34 -7.05 2.28
N ALA A 31 12.64 -7.07 2.61
CA ALA A 31 13.15 -6.39 3.80
C ALA A 31 12.90 -4.87 3.77
N ARG A 32 12.95 -4.27 2.58
CA ARG A 32 12.67 -2.85 2.39
C ARG A 32 11.18 -2.54 2.50
N VAL A 33 10.30 -3.44 2.03
CA VAL A 33 8.85 -3.32 2.28
C VAL A 33 8.56 -3.29 3.77
N VAL A 34 9.11 -4.22 4.55
CA VAL A 34 8.90 -4.26 6.02
C VAL A 34 9.37 -2.97 6.70
N GLN A 35 10.52 -2.42 6.28
CA GLN A 35 10.98 -1.12 6.81
C GLN A 35 10.05 0.02 6.44
N ILE A 36 9.52 0.05 5.22
CA ILE A 36 8.59 1.10 4.75
C ILE A 36 7.26 1.00 5.49
N THR A 37 6.68 -0.20 5.57
CA THR A 37 5.38 -0.43 6.22
C THR A 37 5.40 -0.25 7.73
N SER A 38 6.59 -0.27 8.35
CA SER A 38 6.78 0.04 9.76
C SER A 38 6.93 1.55 10.04
N ARG A 39 6.96 2.40 9.01
CA ARG A 39 7.07 3.86 9.21
C ARG A 39 5.72 4.45 9.64
N PRO A 40 5.72 5.45 10.52
CA PRO A 40 4.48 6.13 10.93
C PRO A 40 3.85 6.93 9.79
N ASP A 41 4.64 7.32 8.78
CA ASP A 41 4.16 8.02 7.59
C ASP A 41 3.50 7.08 6.56
N PHE A 42 3.60 5.75 6.74
CA PHE A 42 3.03 4.78 5.80
C PHE A 42 1.59 4.44 6.19
N PRO A 43 0.67 4.23 5.23
CA PRO A 43 -0.72 3.93 5.52
C PRO A 43 -0.91 2.72 6.43
N GLU A 44 -1.91 2.82 7.31
CA GLU A 44 -2.27 1.75 8.22
C GLU A 44 -2.76 0.51 7.44
N PRO A 45 -2.42 -0.70 7.92
CA PRO A 45 -2.88 -1.92 7.28
C PRO A 45 -4.41 -2.02 7.39
N PHE A 46 -5.06 -2.24 6.25
CA PHE A 46 -6.51 -2.41 6.16
C PHE A 46 -6.96 -3.69 6.86
N ASP A 47 -6.22 -4.79 6.67
CA ASP A 47 -6.49 -6.06 7.33
C ASP A 47 -5.19 -6.88 7.51
N ARG A 48 -5.22 -7.94 8.32
CA ARG A 48 -4.11 -8.89 8.48
C ARG A 48 -4.61 -10.29 8.18
N LEU A 49 -4.22 -10.78 7.02
CA LEU A 49 -4.49 -12.14 6.57
C LEU A 49 -3.39 -13.10 7.01
N ALA A 50 -3.61 -14.41 6.82
CA ALA A 50 -2.59 -15.43 7.07
C ALA A 50 -1.29 -15.20 6.28
N GLY A 51 -1.37 -14.55 5.11
CA GLY A 51 -0.23 -14.17 4.27
C GLY A 51 0.46 -12.87 4.68
N GLY A 52 -0.05 -12.15 5.68
CA GLY A 52 0.48 -10.87 6.16
C GLY A 52 -0.54 -9.74 6.12
N ALA A 53 -0.08 -8.54 6.47
CA ALA A 53 -0.87 -7.33 6.36
C ALA A 53 -1.21 -7.01 4.89
N VAL A 54 -2.40 -6.47 4.68
CA VAL A 54 -2.87 -5.97 3.39
C VAL A 54 -3.27 -4.50 3.53
N TRP A 55 -3.05 -3.75 2.46
CA TRP A 55 -3.33 -2.31 2.40
C TRP A 55 -4.28 -2.01 1.25
N LEU A 56 -5.03 -0.92 1.37
CA LEU A 56 -5.82 -0.42 0.26
C LEU A 56 -4.89 0.14 -0.81
N VAL A 57 -5.16 -0.21 -2.07
CA VAL A 57 -4.38 0.34 -3.20
C VAL A 57 -4.47 1.86 -3.23
N GLU A 58 -5.63 2.45 -2.96
CA GLU A 58 -5.83 3.91 -2.96
C GLU A 58 -4.89 4.63 -1.99
N ASP A 59 -4.74 4.13 -0.76
CA ASP A 59 -3.89 4.74 0.26
C ASP A 59 -2.40 4.62 -0.10
N VAL A 60 -2.00 3.46 -0.62
CA VAL A 60 -0.61 3.22 -1.03
C VAL A 60 -0.23 4.08 -2.24
N GLU A 61 -1.09 4.17 -3.25
CA GLU A 61 -0.83 5.00 -4.43
C GLU A 61 -0.77 6.48 -4.06
N ALA A 62 -1.68 6.96 -3.19
CA ALA A 62 -1.62 8.32 -2.65
C ALA A 62 -0.28 8.59 -1.94
N TRP A 63 0.15 7.67 -1.07
CA TRP A 63 1.43 7.77 -0.39
C TRP A 63 2.62 7.79 -1.37
N ILE A 64 2.59 6.97 -2.43
CA ILE A 64 3.64 6.96 -3.48
C ILE A 64 3.69 8.32 -4.18
N THR A 65 2.54 8.89 -4.54
CA THR A 65 2.47 10.21 -5.18
C THR A 65 3.05 11.31 -4.28
N GLU A 66 2.74 11.30 -2.99
CA GLU A 66 3.19 12.32 -2.04
C GLU A 66 4.66 12.19 -1.65
N HIS A 67 5.12 10.97 -1.32
CA HIS A 67 6.46 10.76 -0.78
C HIS A 67 7.50 10.38 -1.83
N ARG A 68 7.09 9.87 -2.99
CA ARG A 68 8.00 9.36 -4.03
C ARG A 68 7.54 9.71 -5.45
N PRO A 69 7.51 11.01 -5.79
CA PRO A 69 7.10 11.47 -7.12
C PRO A 69 7.94 10.87 -8.26
N HIS A 70 9.20 10.46 -8.00
CA HIS A 70 10.04 9.77 -8.99
C HIS A 70 9.57 8.34 -9.33
N GLN A 71 8.88 7.64 -8.42
CA GLN A 71 8.34 6.29 -8.67
C GLN A 71 6.90 6.31 -9.20
N ALA A 72 6.18 7.43 -9.03
CA ALA A 72 4.86 7.62 -9.64
C ALA A 72 4.94 7.73 -11.17
N ARG A 73 6.09 8.16 -11.72
CA ARG A 73 6.30 8.36 -13.16
C ARG A 73 6.61 7.08 -13.95
N ASP A 74 6.94 5.98 -13.27
CA ASP A 74 7.27 4.69 -13.90
C ASP A 74 6.01 3.82 -14.15
N ALA A 75 4.82 4.31 -13.81
CA ALA A 75 3.54 3.67 -14.13
C ALA A 75 3.09 3.89 -15.59
N ASP A 76 4.00 4.31 -16.46
CA ASP A 76 3.77 4.38 -17.91
C ASP A 76 4.33 3.10 -18.56
N PRO A 77 3.48 2.19 -19.06
CA PRO A 77 3.93 0.93 -19.65
C PRO A 77 4.49 1.07 -21.09
N ASP A 78 4.70 2.28 -21.62
CA ASP A 78 5.25 2.51 -22.96
C ASP A 78 6.72 2.97 -22.90
N ALA A 79 7.56 2.11 -22.35
CA ALA A 79 9.02 2.27 -22.43
C ALA A 79 9.72 0.92 -22.67
N ARG A 80 9.30 0.20 -23.71
CA ARG A 80 10.20 -0.70 -24.45
C ARG A 80 9.72 -1.01 -25.87
#